data_AF-A0AAE1ETX8-F1
#
_entry.id   AF-A0AAE1ETX8-F1
#
_cell.length_a   1.000
_cell.length_b   1.000
_cell.length_c   1.000
_cell.angle_alpha   90.00
_cell.angle_beta   90.00
_cell.angle_gamma   90.00
#
_symmetry.space_group_name_H-M   'P 1'
#
loop_
_entity.id
_entity.type
_entity.pdbx_description
1 polymer ?
#
loop_
_entity_poly.entity_id
_entity_poly.type
_entity_poly.pdbx_seq_one_letter_code
_entity_poly.pdbx_strand_id
1 'polypeptide(L)'
;MSDIQDLMKIGRELGYEGQELWEFVQSERKYQDRISAEAREDRGLEREWEKERQEREAALLNQRIELARLRENGECSSQLAGISVKAPDLPHFDGTKDDLDSYLSRFERFAVAAGWERVNWAIILSSHLQGVALEVFFSAEYRGGRGL
;
A
#
# COMPACT_ATOMS: atom_id res chain seq x y z
N MET A 1 -28.08 0.00 -52.61
CA MET A 1 -28.24 -1.13 -53.56
C MET A 1 -27.82 -2.38 -52.79
N SER A 2 -28.41 -3.55 -53.06
CA SER A 2 -28.13 -4.74 -52.23
C SER A 2 -26.73 -5.27 -52.53
N ASP A 3 -25.89 -5.52 -51.51
CA ASP A 3 -24.50 -6.00 -51.66
C ASP A 3 -24.39 -7.24 -52.57
N ILE A 4 -25.44 -8.07 -52.61
CA ILE A 4 -25.53 -9.23 -53.50
C ILE A 4 -25.59 -8.82 -54.97
N GLN A 5 -26.34 -7.76 -55.30
CA GLN A 5 -26.47 -7.27 -56.68
C GLN A 5 -25.14 -6.71 -57.19
N ASP A 6 -24.36 -6.08 -56.32
CA ASP A 6 -23.03 -5.56 -56.65
C ASP A 6 -22.03 -6.71 -56.85
N LEU A 7 -22.02 -7.72 -55.97
CA LEU A 7 -21.20 -8.92 -56.13
C LEU A 7 -21.55 -9.73 -57.40
N MET A 8 -22.84 -9.83 -57.73
CA MET A 8 -23.27 -10.49 -58.97
C MET A 8 -22.93 -9.70 -60.23
N LYS A 9 -22.78 -8.38 -60.13
CA LYS A 9 -22.33 -7.53 -61.23
C LYS A 9 -20.82 -7.68 -61.44
N ILE A 10 -20.04 -7.60 -60.36
CA ILE A 10 -18.59 -7.83 -60.36
C ILE A 10 -18.26 -9.22 -60.89
N GLY A 11 -18.95 -10.27 -60.41
CA GLY A 11 -18.70 -11.63 -60.87
C GLY A 11 -19.00 -11.82 -62.36
N ARG A 12 -20.02 -11.15 -62.91
CA ARG A 12 -20.29 -11.14 -64.36
C ARG A 12 -19.25 -10.37 -65.15
N GLU A 13 -18.75 -9.24 -64.63
CA GLU A 13 -17.65 -8.48 -65.24
C GLU A 13 -16.33 -9.27 -65.25
N LEU A 14 -16.16 -10.17 -64.28
CA LEU A 14 -15.04 -11.13 -64.20
C LEU A 14 -15.22 -12.36 -65.10
N GLY A 15 -16.35 -12.47 -65.80
CA GLY A 15 -16.64 -13.57 -66.74
C GLY A 15 -17.25 -14.82 -66.11
N TYR A 16 -17.64 -14.79 -64.83
CA TYR A 16 -18.35 -15.90 -64.20
C TYR A 16 -19.83 -15.91 -64.58
N GLU A 17 -20.34 -17.07 -64.96
CA GLU A 17 -21.75 -17.27 -65.32
C GLU A 17 -22.35 -18.49 -64.62
N GLY A 18 -23.67 -18.49 -64.46
CA GLY A 18 -24.40 -19.63 -63.90
C GLY A 18 -23.94 -20.01 -62.49
N GLN A 19 -23.40 -21.23 -62.36
CA GLN A 19 -23.02 -21.82 -61.07
C GLN A 19 -21.74 -21.22 -60.49
N GLU A 20 -20.76 -20.87 -61.33
CA GLU A 20 -19.49 -20.27 -60.89
C GLU A 20 -19.71 -18.87 -60.29
N LEU A 21 -20.65 -18.10 -60.84
CA LEU A 21 -21.05 -16.81 -60.31
C LEU A 21 -21.65 -16.95 -58.90
N TRP A 22 -22.44 -18.01 -58.68
CA TRP A 22 -23.04 -18.29 -57.38
C TRP A 22 -21.99 -18.72 -56.34
N GLU A 23 -21.02 -19.53 -56.76
CA GLU A 23 -19.89 -19.95 -55.93
C GLU A 23 -19.03 -18.75 -55.50
N PHE A 24 -18.73 -17.82 -56.41
CA PHE A 24 -18.04 -16.57 -56.12
C PHE A 24 -18.77 -15.71 -55.08
N VAL A 25 -20.08 -15.49 -55.26
CA VAL A 25 -20.89 -14.69 -54.33
C VAL A 25 -20.95 -15.36 -52.94
N GLN A 26 -21.05 -16.68 -52.90
CA GLN A 26 -21.05 -17.45 -51.65
C GLN A 26 -19.69 -17.45 -50.95
N SER A 27 -18.58 -17.57 -51.71
CA SER A 27 -17.25 -17.51 -51.14
C SER A 27 -16.95 -16.14 -50.54
N GLU A 28 -17.39 -15.07 -51.22
CA GLU A 28 -17.16 -13.70 -50.75
C GLU A 28 -17.95 -13.39 -49.49
N ARG A 29 -19.20 -13.84 -49.41
CA ARG A 29 -20.01 -13.74 -48.18
C ARG A 29 -19.38 -14.51 -47.02
N LYS A 30 -18.97 -15.76 -47.25
CA LYS A 30 -18.29 -16.57 -46.21
C LYS A 30 -17.00 -15.91 -45.74
N TYR A 31 -16.26 -15.28 -46.65
CA TYR A 31 -15.06 -14.53 -46.31
C TYR A 31 -15.40 -13.31 -45.44
N GLN A 32 -16.38 -12.50 -45.84
CA GLN A 32 -16.84 -11.35 -45.04
C GLN A 32 -17.39 -11.75 -43.67
N ASP A 33 -18.14 -12.84 -43.58
CA ASP A 33 -18.66 -13.37 -42.33
C ASP A 33 -17.52 -13.82 -41.40
N ARG A 34 -16.48 -14.46 -41.94
CA ARG A 34 -15.30 -14.88 -41.17
C ARG A 34 -14.53 -13.68 -40.63
N ILE A 35 -14.26 -12.68 -41.46
CA ILE A 35 -13.60 -11.44 -41.03
C ILE A 35 -14.43 -10.72 -39.96
N SER A 36 -15.76 -10.69 -40.12
CA SER A 36 -16.67 -10.07 -39.16
C SER A 36 -16.74 -10.85 -37.83
N ALA A 37 -16.63 -12.18 -37.86
CA ALA A 37 -16.57 -13.02 -36.69
C ALA A 37 -15.24 -12.83 -35.94
N GLU A 38 -14.12 -12.89 -36.65
CA GLU A 38 -12.76 -12.65 -36.11
C GLU A 38 -12.67 -11.27 -35.48
N ALA A 39 -13.19 -10.22 -36.13
CA ALA A 39 -13.24 -8.87 -35.55
C ALA A 39 -14.13 -8.76 -34.30
N ARG A 40 -15.12 -9.65 -34.11
CA ARG A 40 -15.90 -9.70 -32.86
C ARG A 40 -15.13 -10.42 -31.75
N GLU A 41 -14.41 -11.47 -32.10
CA GLU A 41 -13.55 -12.24 -31.18
C GLU A 41 -12.38 -11.38 -30.69
N ASP A 42 -11.68 -10.68 -31.58
CA ASP A 42 -10.58 -9.76 -31.24
C ASP A 42 -11.03 -8.65 -30.30
N ARG A 43 -12.18 -8.02 -30.59
CA ARG A 43 -12.80 -7.03 -29.70
C ARG A 43 -13.22 -7.63 -28.35
N GLY A 44 -13.49 -8.94 -28.29
CA GLY A 44 -13.75 -9.67 -27.06
C GLY A 44 -12.49 -9.85 -26.24
N LEU A 45 -11.44 -10.40 -26.86
CA LEU A 45 -10.13 -10.63 -26.25
C LEU A 45 -9.49 -9.33 -25.74
N GLU A 46 -9.58 -8.24 -26.50
CA GLU A 46 -9.07 -6.93 -26.09
C GLU A 46 -9.76 -6.43 -24.81
N ARG A 47 -11.08 -6.61 -24.71
CA ARG A 47 -11.85 -6.27 -23.50
C ARG A 47 -11.46 -7.15 -22.32
N GLU A 48 -11.21 -8.44 -22.55
CA GLU A 48 -10.75 -9.36 -21.51
C GLU A 48 -9.36 -9.00 -20.99
N TRP A 49 -8.40 -8.73 -21.88
CA TRP A 49 -7.05 -8.30 -21.49
C TRP A 49 -7.05 -6.95 -20.76
N GLU A 50 -7.87 -6.00 -21.20
CA GLU A 50 -8.04 -4.72 -20.52
C GLU A 50 -8.58 -4.94 -19.09
N LYS A 51 -9.62 -5.78 -18.95
CA LYS A 51 -10.19 -6.11 -17.65
C LYS A 51 -9.18 -6.81 -16.74
N GLU A 52 -8.43 -7.79 -17.25
CA GLU A 52 -7.42 -8.52 -16.49
C GLU A 52 -6.29 -7.60 -16.03
N ARG A 53 -5.86 -6.66 -16.87
CA ARG A 53 -4.88 -5.63 -16.52
C ARG A 53 -5.40 -4.70 -15.42
N GLN A 54 -6.65 -4.22 -15.54
CA GLN A 54 -7.29 -3.40 -14.51
C GLN A 54 -7.43 -4.16 -13.18
N GLU A 55 -7.79 -5.44 -13.22
CA GLU A 55 -7.87 -6.28 -12.02
C GLU A 55 -6.50 -6.47 -11.36
N ARG A 56 -5.43 -6.68 -12.15
CA ARG A 56 -4.05 -6.76 -11.63
C ARG A 56 -3.61 -5.45 -10.98
N GLU A 57 -3.86 -4.32 -11.64
CA GLU A 57 -3.52 -2.99 -11.10
C GLU A 57 -4.33 -2.68 -9.83
N ALA A 58 -5.64 -2.98 -9.83
CA ALA A 58 -6.49 -2.82 -8.65
C ALA A 58 -6.05 -3.73 -7.50
N ALA A 59 -5.62 -4.96 -7.77
CA ALA A 59 -5.09 -5.87 -6.78
C ALA A 59 -3.79 -5.34 -6.15
N LEU A 60 -2.87 -4.82 -6.96
CA LEU A 60 -1.64 -4.19 -6.48
C LEU A 60 -1.93 -2.93 -5.65
N LEU A 61 -2.86 -2.09 -6.10
CA LEU A 61 -3.27 -0.90 -5.37
C LEU A 61 -3.92 -1.27 -4.02
N ASN A 62 -4.81 -2.26 -4.00
CA ASN A 62 -5.43 -2.75 -2.78
C ASN A 62 -4.40 -3.33 -1.79
N GLN A 63 -3.43 -4.13 -2.27
CA GLN A 63 -2.33 -4.59 -1.43
C GLN A 63 -1.52 -3.41 -0.87
N ARG A 64 -1.26 -2.39 -1.67
CA ARG A 64 -0.53 -1.20 -1.22
C ARG A 64 -1.29 -0.42 -0.15
N ILE A 65 -2.60 -0.24 -0.34
CA ILE A 65 -3.49 0.38 0.65
C ILE A 65 -3.49 -0.43 1.94
N GLU A 66 -3.60 -1.76 1.85
CA GLU A 66 -3.60 -2.64 3.02
C GLU A 66 -2.28 -2.56 3.79
N LEU A 67 -1.14 -2.57 3.10
CA LEU A 67 0.17 -2.35 3.72
C LEU A 67 0.30 -0.96 4.36
N ALA A 68 -0.25 0.08 3.72
CA ALA A 68 -0.28 1.42 4.29
C ALA A 68 -1.13 1.47 5.56
N ARG A 69 -2.31 0.83 5.57
CA ARG A 69 -3.16 0.70 6.76
C ARG A 69 -2.47 -0.07 7.89
N LEU A 70 -1.79 -1.17 7.56
CA LEU A 70 -1.01 -1.92 8.54
C LEU A 70 0.18 -1.12 9.07
N ARG A 71 0.78 -0.26 8.25
CA ARG A 71 1.85 0.66 8.67
C ARG A 71 1.31 1.76 9.57
N GLU A 72 0.17 2.38 9.24
CA GLU A 72 -0.48 3.37 10.10
C GLU A 72 -0.95 2.75 11.43
N ASN A 73 -1.53 1.55 11.39
CA ASN A 73 -1.92 0.82 12.60
C ASN A 73 -0.71 0.31 13.39
N GLY A 74 0.39 -0.05 12.71
CA GLY A 74 1.67 -0.46 13.29
C GLY A 74 2.51 0.71 13.80
N GLU A 75 2.32 1.93 13.29
CA GLU A 75 2.87 3.16 13.85
C GLU A 75 2.15 3.55 15.15
N CYS A 76 0.95 2.99 15.42
CA CYS A 76 0.31 3.00 16.75
C CYS A 76 0.70 1.77 17.61
N SER A 77 1.39 0.80 17.04
CA SER A 77 1.87 -0.42 17.72
C SER A 77 3.34 -0.65 17.40
N SER A 78 4.19 0.22 17.94
CA SER A 78 5.63 0.05 17.97
C SER A 78 5.99 -1.42 18.24
N GLN A 79 6.65 -2.02 17.25
CA GLN A 79 7.12 -3.40 17.26
C GLN A 79 8.27 -3.57 18.26
N LEU A 80 7.92 -3.55 19.54
CA LEU A 80 8.59 -4.26 20.63
C LEU A 80 7.60 -5.11 21.45
N ALA A 81 6.34 -5.20 21.03
CA ALA A 81 5.27 -5.95 21.71
C ALA A 81 5.33 -7.49 21.54
N GLY A 82 6.51 -8.05 21.23
CA GLY A 82 6.75 -9.50 21.15
C GLY A 82 7.30 -10.12 22.44
N ILE A 83 7.68 -9.30 23.41
CA ILE A 83 8.09 -9.74 24.75
C ILE A 83 7.22 -8.98 25.75
N SER A 84 5.95 -9.39 25.88
CA SER A 84 5.14 -9.05 27.06
C SER A 84 5.61 -9.92 28.23
N VAL A 85 6.86 -9.72 28.63
CA VAL A 85 7.19 -9.82 30.05
C VAL A 85 6.59 -8.55 30.60
N LYS A 86 5.60 -8.63 31.51
CA LYS A 86 5.15 -7.47 32.28
C LYS A 86 6.41 -6.85 32.88
N ALA A 87 6.93 -5.80 32.25
CA ALA A 87 8.13 -5.15 32.72
C ALA A 87 7.80 -4.68 34.13
N PRO A 88 8.57 -5.10 35.15
CA PRO A 88 8.34 -4.61 36.50
C PRO A 88 8.39 -3.08 36.44
N ASP A 89 7.42 -2.43 37.09
CA ASP A 89 7.35 -0.96 37.14
C ASP A 89 8.73 -0.41 37.50
N LEU A 90 9.17 0.60 36.75
CA LEU A 90 10.42 1.27 37.06
C LEU A 90 10.30 1.88 38.47
N PRO A 91 11.14 1.46 39.44
CA PRO A 91 11.05 1.99 40.80
C PRO A 91 11.30 3.49 40.80
N HIS A 92 10.61 4.23 41.68
CA HIS A 92 10.86 5.66 41.90
C HIS A 92 12.30 5.89 42.38
N PHE A 93 12.84 7.07 42.09
CA PHE A 93 14.15 7.46 42.60
C PHE A 93 14.10 7.67 44.12
N ASP A 94 14.95 6.94 44.85
CA ASP A 94 15.16 7.13 46.29
C ASP A 94 16.52 7.79 46.52
N GLY A 95 16.54 9.11 46.71
CA GLY A 95 17.79 9.88 46.91
C GLY A 95 18.58 9.54 48.18
N THR A 96 18.08 8.64 49.02
CA THR A 96 18.82 8.11 50.18
C THR A 96 19.57 6.80 49.88
N LYS A 97 19.25 6.13 48.77
CA LYS A 97 19.77 4.80 48.41
C LYS A 97 20.32 4.72 46.99
N ASP A 98 19.70 5.45 46.07
CA ASP A 98 20.05 5.46 44.64
C ASP A 98 20.94 6.69 44.34
N ASP A 99 22.02 6.43 43.62
CA ASP A 99 22.81 7.46 42.96
C ASP A 99 22.11 7.93 41.66
N LEU A 100 22.13 9.25 41.40
CA LEU A 100 21.35 9.84 40.31
C LEU A 100 21.82 9.34 38.93
N ASP A 101 23.14 9.27 38.70
CA ASP A 101 23.71 8.83 37.42
C ASP A 101 23.40 7.35 37.14
N SER A 102 23.44 6.54 38.21
CA SER A 102 23.05 5.13 38.19
C SER A 102 21.57 4.94 37.89
N TYR A 103 20.71 5.79 38.46
CA TYR A 103 19.26 5.80 38.21
C TYR A 103 18.92 6.20 36.77
N LEU A 104 19.56 7.26 36.24
CA LEU A 104 19.38 7.70 34.86
C LEU A 104 19.79 6.62 33.86
N SER A 105 20.92 5.95 34.09
CA SER A 105 21.36 4.83 33.25
C SER A 105 20.34 3.68 33.22
N ARG A 106 19.66 3.42 34.35
CA ARG A 106 18.59 2.42 34.46
C ARG A 106 17.33 2.88 33.71
N PHE A 107 16.95 4.15 33.85
CA PHE A 107 15.83 4.77 33.16
C PHE A 107 16.01 4.71 31.64
N GLU A 108 17.18 5.08 31.12
CA GLU A 108 17.44 5.07 29.66
C GLU A 108 17.35 3.66 29.07
N ARG A 109 17.92 2.66 29.76
CA ARG A 109 17.81 1.26 29.34
C ARG A 109 16.35 0.79 29.31
N PHE A 110 15.56 1.22 30.28
CA PHE A 110 14.13 0.90 30.34
C PHE A 110 13.34 1.60 29.24
N ALA A 111 13.60 2.87 29.00
CA ALA A 111 12.97 3.66 27.95
C ALA A 111 13.27 3.11 26.56
N VAL A 112 14.52 2.70 26.31
CA VAL A 112 14.92 2.06 25.04
C VAL A 112 14.25 0.69 24.90
N ALA A 113 14.23 -0.13 25.96
CA ALA A 113 13.60 -1.44 25.93
C ALA A 113 12.07 -1.38 25.79
N ALA A 114 11.43 -0.34 26.32
CA ALA A 114 9.99 -0.09 26.23
C ALA A 114 9.58 0.70 24.97
N GLY A 115 10.54 1.12 24.13
CA GLY A 115 10.28 1.85 22.91
C GLY A 115 9.71 3.26 23.13
N TRP A 116 10.03 3.92 24.23
CA TRP A 116 9.55 5.27 24.52
C TRP A 116 10.21 6.30 23.61
N GLU A 117 9.41 7.20 23.03
CA GLU A 117 9.93 8.32 22.24
C GLU A 117 10.73 9.29 23.11
N ARG A 118 11.91 9.72 22.62
CA ARG A 118 12.83 10.65 23.30
C ARG A 118 12.15 11.93 23.79
N VAL A 119 11.15 12.43 23.07
CA VAL A 119 10.38 13.63 23.43
C VAL A 119 9.62 13.45 24.74
N ASN A 120 9.19 12.22 25.04
CA ASN A 120 8.43 11.89 26.24
C ASN A 120 9.34 11.55 27.44
N TRP A 121 10.65 11.40 27.23
CA TRP A 121 11.56 10.97 28.30
C TRP A 121 11.63 11.96 29.46
N ALA A 122 11.66 13.28 29.19
CA ALA A 122 11.70 14.29 30.23
C ALA A 122 10.42 14.28 31.10
N ILE A 123 9.26 14.14 30.46
CA ILE A 123 7.95 14.09 31.14
C ILE A 123 7.86 12.85 32.03
N ILE A 124 8.22 11.68 31.50
CA ILE A 124 8.19 10.42 32.25
C ILE A 124 9.25 10.45 33.36
N LEU A 125 10.46 10.95 33.09
CA LEU A 125 11.49 11.07 34.12
C LEU A 125 11.02 11.94 35.28
N SER A 126 10.32 13.04 35.00
CA SER A 126 9.77 13.93 36.04
C SER A 126 8.77 13.24 36.98
N SER A 127 7.99 12.26 36.48
CA SER A 127 7.01 11.54 37.32
C SER A 127 7.65 10.49 38.23
N HIS A 128 8.86 10.04 37.90
CA HIS A 128 9.62 9.07 38.69
C HIS A 128 10.60 9.72 39.70
N LEU A 129 10.83 11.03 39.59
CA LEU A 129 11.59 11.80 40.56
C LEU A 129 10.63 12.38 41.62
N GLN A 130 11.07 12.37 42.88
CA GLN A 130 10.29 12.91 44.00
C GLN A 130 11.14 13.82 44.88
N GLY A 131 10.50 14.77 45.55
CA GLY A 131 11.13 15.67 46.52
C GLY A 131 12.28 16.48 45.91
N VAL A 132 13.44 16.48 46.58
CA VAL A 132 14.63 17.27 46.22
C VAL A 132 15.14 16.96 44.81
N ALA A 133 15.01 15.71 44.34
CA ALA A 133 15.46 15.32 43.01
C ALA A 133 14.63 15.98 41.89
N LEU A 134 13.33 16.16 42.12
CA LEU A 134 12.43 16.83 41.20
C LEU A 134 12.71 18.34 41.14
N GLU A 135 12.98 18.96 42.30
CA GLU A 135 13.37 20.37 42.37
C GLU A 135 14.69 20.64 41.61
N VAL A 136 15.68 19.75 41.78
CA VAL A 136 16.96 19.85 41.06
C VAL A 136 16.75 19.70 39.55
N PHE A 137 15.94 18.75 39.11
CA PHE A 137 15.62 18.53 37.70
C PHE A 137 15.05 19.79 37.03
N PHE A 138 14.02 20.41 37.62
CA PHE A 138 13.49 21.67 37.10
C PHE A 138 14.50 22.81 37.22
N SER A 139 15.24 22.92 38.32
CA SER A 139 16.24 23.99 38.49
C SER A 139 17.38 23.92 37.45
N ALA A 140 17.74 22.73 37.00
CA ALA A 140 18.75 22.51 35.96
C ALA A 140 18.26 22.98 34.59
N GLU A 141 16.99 22.70 34.24
CA GLU A 141 16.36 23.24 33.02
C GLU A 141 16.32 24.77 33.03
N TYR A 142 16.01 25.38 34.17
CA TYR A 142 16.01 26.84 34.34
C TYR A 142 17.40 27.49 34.26
N ARG A 143 18.48 26.73 34.48
CA ARG A 143 19.87 27.24 34.36
C ARG A 143 20.40 27.17 32.92
N GLY A 144 19.87 26.28 32.09
CA GLY A 144 20.20 26.19 30.65
C GLY A 144 19.60 27.31 29.80
N GLY A 145 18.58 28.02 30.30
CA GLY A 145 17.89 29.11 29.60
C GLY A 145 18.42 30.54 29.84
N ARG A 146 19.48 30.73 30.63
CA ARG A 146 20.13 32.05 30.85
C ARG A 146 21.54 32.08 30.30
N GLY A 147 21.62 31.99 28.97
CA GLY A 147 22.81 32.29 28.19
C GLY A 147 22.40 32.96 26.88
N LEU A 148 21.82 34.16 26.98
CA LEU A 148 21.77 35.15 25.92
C LEU A 148 22.57 36.38 26.39
#